data_AF-Q70G08-F1
#
_entry.id   AF-Q70G08-F1
#
_cell.length_a   1.000
_cell.length_b   1.000
_cell.length_c   1.000
_cell.angle_alpha   90.00
_cell.angle_beta   90.00
_cell.angle_gamma   90.00
#
_symmetry.space_group_name_H-M   'P 1'
#
loop_
_entity.id
_entity.type
_entity.pdbx_description
1 polymer ?
#
loop_
_entity_poly.entity_id
_entity_poly.type
_entity_poly.pdbx_seq_one_letter_code
_entity_poly.pdbx_strand_id
1 'polypeptide(L)'
;MCTMQSWTCLFLILCSMQSVCHCCDWIQHHFGHLSAEYLSQLEQMGGDITKQNAPVLFPTSLYRHIYDAEFEDKVRFLNETIYQIIKLFDGNRNRNRKSVTWDKKNLDDFLNILDRQFENLSSCVSPVVKPEKRLKRYFRNLNRKVLRKMNYSAEAWELIRKETKRHLQRLDILVGQMY
;
A
#
# COMPACT_ATOMS: atom_id res chain seq x y z
N MET A 1 29.71 42.69 42.57
CA MET A 1 30.48 42.84 41.30
C MET A 1 31.09 41.48 41.03
N CYS A 2 30.40 40.57 40.33
CA CYS A 2 30.31 40.37 38.87
C CYS A 2 30.80 38.92 38.67
N THR A 3 30.21 38.00 37.94
CA THR A 3 29.03 37.95 37.07
C THR A 3 28.82 36.48 36.70
N MET A 4 27.60 36.19 36.25
CA MET A 4 27.07 34.96 35.65
C MET A 4 28.00 34.18 34.70
N GLN A 5 27.80 32.86 34.62
CA GLN A 5 27.22 32.13 33.45
C GLN A 5 27.64 30.65 33.52
N SER A 6 26.84 29.75 34.07
CA SER A 6 25.51 29.28 33.66
C SER A 6 25.52 28.41 32.39
N TRP A 7 25.41 27.09 32.61
CA TRP A 7 24.54 26.19 31.85
C TRP A 7 24.94 25.74 30.43
N THR A 8 26.22 25.49 30.12
CA THR A 8 26.58 24.93 28.81
C THR A 8 26.63 23.39 28.74
N CYS A 9 26.84 22.69 29.86
CA CYS A 9 26.98 21.22 29.82
C CYS A 9 25.65 20.44 29.93
N LEU A 10 24.58 21.05 30.44
CA LEU A 10 23.28 20.36 30.59
C LEU A 10 22.46 20.31 29.29
N PHE A 11 22.71 21.22 28.33
CA PHE A 11 21.99 21.21 27.04
C PHE A 11 22.52 20.15 26.05
N LEU A 12 23.75 19.67 26.21
CA LEU A 12 24.32 18.67 25.30
C LEU A 12 23.85 17.24 25.61
N ILE A 13 23.37 16.98 26.84
CA ILE A 13 22.84 15.66 27.23
C ILE A 13 21.34 15.54 26.92
N LEU A 14 20.60 16.66 26.86
CA LEU A 14 19.19 16.67 26.45
C LEU A 14 18.99 16.60 24.92
N CYS A 15 20.04 16.88 24.13
CA CYS A 15 19.97 16.81 22.66
C CYS A 15 20.17 15.40 22.07
N SER A 16 20.38 14.36 22.89
CA SER A 16 20.60 12.98 22.44
C SER A 16 19.45 12.01 22.73
N MET A 17 18.36 12.50 23.35
CA MET A 17 17.13 11.72 23.57
C MET A 17 15.95 12.18 22.68
N GLN A 18 16.18 13.16 21.82
CA GLN A 18 15.28 13.52 20.74
C GLN A 18 15.84 12.99 19.42
N SER A 19 16.06 11.67 19.35
CA SER A 19 15.68 11.00 18.11
C SER A 19 14.16 11.17 18.01
N VAL A 20 13.72 12.35 17.59
CA VAL A 20 12.40 12.53 17.01
C VAL A 20 12.41 11.51 15.90
N CYS A 21 11.83 10.35 16.16
CA CYS A 21 11.53 9.40 15.13
C CYS A 21 10.67 10.24 14.20
N HIS A 22 11.21 10.60 13.03
CA HIS A 22 10.40 11.07 11.92
C HIS A 22 9.56 9.86 11.50
N CYS A 23 8.62 9.48 12.37
CA CYS A 23 7.46 8.71 12.00
C CYS A 23 6.91 9.41 10.77
N CYS A 24 6.51 8.65 9.78
CA CYS A 24 5.99 9.19 8.54
C CYS A 24 4.73 10.03 8.86
N ASP A 25 4.87 11.32 9.15
CA ASP A 25 3.78 12.24 9.57
C ASP A 25 2.64 12.20 8.55
N TRP A 26 3.00 11.95 7.29
CA TRP A 26 2.06 11.76 6.21
C TRP A 26 1.07 10.61 6.45
N ILE A 27 1.53 9.48 6.99
CA ILE A 27 0.65 8.35 7.31
C ILE A 27 -0.41 8.81 8.33
N GLN A 28 0.01 9.54 9.37
CA GLN A 28 -0.85 10.04 10.44
C GLN A 28 -1.96 10.97 9.94
N HIS A 29 -1.63 11.87 9.02
CA HIS A 29 -2.53 12.95 8.64
C HIS A 29 -3.29 12.72 7.33
N HIS A 30 -2.80 11.84 6.45
CA HIS A 30 -3.30 11.77 5.08
C HIS A 30 -3.68 10.37 4.58
N PHE A 31 -3.13 9.30 5.17
CA PHE A 31 -3.36 7.95 4.64
C PHE A 31 -4.84 7.57 4.60
N GLY A 32 -5.57 7.78 5.71
CA GLY A 32 -6.96 7.35 5.85
C GLY A 32 -7.92 8.04 4.87
N HIS A 33 -7.66 9.31 4.53
CA HIS A 33 -8.48 10.01 3.55
C HIS A 33 -8.29 9.44 2.15
N LEU A 34 -7.04 9.27 1.72
CA LEU A 34 -6.73 8.71 0.40
C LEU A 34 -7.13 7.23 0.30
N SER A 35 -7.13 6.49 1.41
CA SER A 35 -7.57 5.11 1.41
C SER A 35 -9.07 4.93 1.23
N ALA A 36 -9.86 5.77 1.88
CA ALA A 36 -11.30 5.83 1.61
C ALA A 36 -11.58 6.19 0.15
N GLU A 37 -10.83 7.13 -0.41
CA GLU A 37 -11.00 7.58 -1.79
C GLU A 37 -10.68 6.46 -2.80
N TYR A 38 -9.50 5.83 -2.72
CA TYR A 38 -9.17 4.74 -3.65
C TYR A 38 -10.12 3.54 -3.50
N LEU A 39 -10.64 3.26 -2.29
CA LEU A 39 -11.59 2.16 -2.08
C LEU A 39 -12.91 2.47 -2.76
N SER A 40 -13.40 3.70 -2.60
CA SER A 40 -14.59 4.19 -3.28
C SER A 40 -14.45 4.09 -4.80
N GLN A 41 -13.33 4.55 -5.36
CA GLN A 41 -13.08 4.44 -6.81
C GLN A 41 -13.04 2.96 -7.27
N LEU A 42 -12.40 2.09 -6.49
CA LEU A 42 -12.37 0.65 -6.78
C LEU A 42 -13.75 -0.01 -6.71
N GLU A 43 -14.62 0.42 -5.80
CA GLU A 43 -15.97 -0.12 -5.65
C GLU A 43 -16.93 0.42 -6.71
N GLN A 44 -16.75 1.65 -7.17
CA GLN A 44 -17.63 2.32 -8.12
C GLN A 44 -17.20 2.16 -9.57
N MET A 45 -15.97 1.70 -9.86
CA MET A 45 -15.51 1.52 -11.24
C MET A 45 -16.28 0.44 -12.01
N GLY A 46 -17.04 -0.44 -11.37
CA GLY A 46 -17.84 -1.45 -12.07
C GLY A 46 -19.07 -1.80 -11.27
N GLY A 47 -19.81 -2.83 -11.71
CA GLY A 47 -20.90 -3.40 -10.93
C GLY A 47 -20.41 -4.13 -9.67
N ASP A 48 -21.28 -4.98 -9.13
CA ASP A 48 -20.99 -5.79 -7.95
C ASP A 48 -19.68 -6.57 -8.08
N ILE A 49 -18.81 -6.42 -7.08
CA ILE A 49 -17.57 -7.20 -7.02
C ILE A 49 -17.92 -8.68 -6.87
N THR A 50 -17.27 -9.51 -7.69
CA THR A 50 -17.49 -10.96 -7.70
C THR A 50 -17.29 -11.59 -6.31
N LYS A 51 -18.12 -12.59 -6.00
CA LYS A 51 -17.97 -13.42 -4.79
C LYS A 51 -17.02 -14.61 -5.02
N GLN A 52 -16.68 -14.92 -6.27
CA GLN A 52 -15.80 -16.03 -6.63
C GLN A 52 -14.39 -15.86 -6.05
N ASN A 53 -13.71 -16.97 -5.75
CA ASN A 53 -12.36 -16.94 -5.20
C ASN A 53 -11.31 -17.09 -6.31
N ALA A 54 -10.24 -16.31 -6.22
CA ALA A 54 -9.10 -16.48 -7.12
C ALA A 54 -8.41 -17.82 -6.86
N PRO A 55 -7.84 -18.47 -7.89
CA PRO A 55 -7.04 -19.70 -7.75
C PRO A 55 -5.64 -19.46 -7.13
N VAL A 56 -5.46 -18.35 -6.40
CA VAL A 56 -4.26 -17.97 -5.68
C VAL A 56 -4.68 -17.65 -4.26
N LEU A 57 -4.15 -18.40 -3.28
CA LEU A 57 -4.45 -18.15 -1.87
C LEU A 57 -3.94 -16.78 -1.46
N PHE A 58 -4.83 -15.97 -0.88
CA PHE A 58 -4.48 -14.68 -0.28
C PHE A 58 -3.37 -14.86 0.78
N PRO A 59 -2.38 -13.96 0.87
CA PRO A 59 -1.20 -14.16 1.71
C PRO A 59 -1.50 -13.81 3.18
N THR A 60 -2.51 -14.43 3.78
CA THR A 60 -2.96 -14.17 5.16
C THR A 60 -1.84 -14.31 6.18
N SER A 61 -0.98 -15.32 6.03
CA SER A 61 0.17 -15.52 6.93
C SER A 61 1.15 -14.35 6.88
N LEU A 62 1.31 -13.72 5.71
CA LEU A 62 2.21 -12.59 5.53
C LEU A 62 1.65 -11.36 6.25
N TYR A 63 0.34 -11.11 6.11
CA TYR A 63 -0.35 -10.07 6.87
C TYR A 63 -0.28 -10.30 8.38
N ARG A 64 -0.41 -11.55 8.84
CA ARG A 64 -0.27 -11.86 10.27
C ARG A 64 1.13 -11.46 10.78
N HIS A 65 2.18 -11.83 10.04
CA HIS A 65 3.54 -11.49 10.44
C HIS A 65 3.79 -9.98 10.46
N ILE A 66 3.23 -9.23 9.51
CA ILE A 66 3.48 -7.79 9.44
C ILE A 66 2.72 -6.99 10.50
N TYR A 67 1.59 -7.48 10.99
CA TYR A 67 0.87 -6.82 12.10
C TYR A 67 1.72 -6.73 13.37
N ASP A 68 2.56 -7.74 13.61
CA ASP A 68 3.46 -7.81 14.77
C ASP A 68 4.87 -7.24 14.49
N ALA A 69 5.10 -6.66 13.30
CA ALA A 69 6.41 -6.13 12.91
C ALA A 69 6.64 -4.69 13.40
N GLU A 70 7.91 -4.27 13.37
CA GLU A 70 8.34 -2.90 13.66
C GLU A 70 7.74 -1.89 12.66
N PHE A 71 7.61 -0.63 13.09
CA PHE A 71 7.00 0.44 12.29
C PHE A 71 7.60 0.54 10.88
N GLU A 72 8.93 0.55 10.75
CA GLU A 72 9.60 0.64 9.44
C GLU A 72 9.25 -0.52 8.50
N ASP A 73 9.14 -1.75 9.03
CA ASP A 73 8.78 -2.92 8.24
C ASP A 73 7.31 -2.84 7.79
N LYS A 74 6.42 -2.35 8.67
CA LYS A 74 5.02 -2.11 8.32
C LYS A 74 4.88 -1.07 7.20
N VAL A 75 5.59 0.07 7.29
CA VAL A 75 5.59 1.11 6.25
C VAL A 75 6.18 0.59 4.92
N ARG A 76 7.26 -0.19 4.98
CA ARG A 76 7.84 -0.83 3.79
C ARG A 76 6.86 -1.79 3.13
N PHE A 77 6.19 -2.62 3.93
CA PHE A 77 5.20 -3.58 3.43
C PHE A 77 3.99 -2.87 2.80
N LEU A 78 3.55 -1.78 3.43
CA LEU A 78 2.50 -0.91 2.91
C LEU A 78 2.87 -0.36 1.53
N ASN A 79 4.05 0.29 1.43
CA ASN A 79 4.54 0.89 0.19
C ASN A 79 4.71 -0.16 -0.93
N GLU A 80 5.31 -1.32 -0.62
CA GLU A 80 5.50 -2.40 -1.58
C GLU A 80 4.17 -3.02 -2.03
N THR A 81 3.16 -3.11 -1.15
CA THR A 81 1.83 -3.63 -1.54
C THR A 81 1.16 -2.70 -2.55
N ILE A 82 1.17 -1.39 -2.29
CA ILE A 82 0.61 -0.38 -3.21
C ILE A 82 1.34 -0.42 -4.55
N TYR A 83 2.67 -0.46 -4.53
CA TYR A 83 3.49 -0.60 -5.74
C TYR A 83 3.15 -1.85 -6.57
N GLN A 84 2.98 -3.01 -5.92
CA GLN A 84 2.62 -4.23 -6.64
C GLN A 84 1.20 -4.17 -7.25
N ILE A 85 0.26 -3.46 -6.61
CA ILE A 85 -1.08 -3.22 -7.16
C ILE A 85 -0.96 -2.35 -8.41
N ILE A 86 -0.32 -1.18 -8.33
CA ILE A 86 -0.09 -0.28 -9.47
C ILE A 86 0.51 -1.07 -10.65
N LYS A 87 1.61 -1.78 -10.38
CA LYS A 87 2.31 -2.58 -11.39
C LYS A 87 1.43 -3.65 -12.05
N LEU A 88 0.52 -4.28 -11.30
CA LEU A 88 -0.38 -5.31 -11.83
C LEU A 88 -1.39 -4.70 -12.82
N PHE A 89 -1.93 -3.53 -12.50
CA PHE A 89 -2.90 -2.82 -13.33
C PHE A 89 -2.21 -2.16 -14.54
N ASP A 90 -1.17 -1.35 -14.32
CA ASP A 90 -0.48 -0.62 -15.38
C ASP A 90 0.21 -1.54 -16.37
N GLY A 91 0.88 -2.60 -15.88
CA GLY A 91 1.51 -3.60 -16.73
C GLY A 91 0.53 -4.33 -17.67
N ASN A 92 -0.78 -4.21 -17.42
CA ASN A 92 -1.83 -4.79 -18.24
C ASN A 92 -2.94 -3.80 -18.61
N ARG A 93 -2.69 -2.48 -18.54
CA ARG A 93 -3.71 -1.42 -18.67
C ARG A 93 -4.54 -1.53 -19.94
N ASN A 94 -3.88 -1.76 -21.07
CA ASN A 94 -4.55 -1.91 -22.37
C ASN A 94 -5.45 -3.15 -22.44
N ARG A 95 -5.09 -4.24 -21.76
CA ARG A 95 -5.90 -5.47 -21.73
C ARG A 95 -7.06 -5.30 -20.76
N ASN A 96 -6.82 -4.71 -19.59
CA ASN A 96 -7.86 -4.36 -18.64
C ASN A 96 -8.93 -3.51 -19.31
N ARG A 97 -8.56 -2.34 -19.85
CA ARG A 97 -9.48 -1.40 -20.51
C ARG A 97 -10.27 -1.98 -21.69
N LYS A 98 -9.77 -3.04 -22.34
CA LYS A 98 -10.47 -3.72 -23.46
C LYS A 98 -11.41 -4.82 -22.98
N SER A 99 -11.12 -5.44 -21.84
CA SER A 99 -11.83 -6.63 -21.37
C SER A 99 -12.96 -6.34 -20.39
N VAL A 100 -12.91 -5.23 -19.65
CA VAL A 100 -13.93 -4.88 -18.66
C VAL A 100 -14.80 -3.72 -19.14
N THR A 101 -16.02 -3.66 -18.61
CA THR A 101 -16.96 -2.53 -18.78
C THR A 101 -16.82 -1.50 -17.68
N TRP A 102 -15.67 -1.45 -16.99
CA TRP A 102 -15.45 -0.52 -15.91
C TRP A 102 -15.49 0.94 -16.38
N ASP A 103 -15.98 1.82 -15.52
CA ASP A 103 -15.84 3.25 -15.69
C ASP A 103 -14.35 3.61 -15.73
N LYS A 104 -13.93 4.14 -16.88
CA LYS A 104 -12.51 4.42 -17.16
C LYS A 104 -11.98 5.56 -16.31
N LYS A 105 -12.84 6.51 -15.94
CA LYS A 105 -12.46 7.65 -15.11
C LYS A 105 -12.18 7.17 -13.69
N ASN A 106 -13.06 6.36 -13.10
CA ASN A 106 -12.86 5.78 -11.78
C ASN A 106 -11.62 4.88 -11.74
N LEU A 107 -11.35 4.11 -12.80
CA LEU A 107 -10.10 3.34 -12.91
C LEU A 107 -8.86 4.23 -12.94
N ASP A 108 -8.89 5.30 -13.72
CA ASP A 108 -7.75 6.23 -13.81
C ASP A 108 -7.55 7.00 -12.49
N ASP A 109 -8.63 7.46 -11.85
CA ASP A 109 -8.60 8.13 -10.55
C ASP A 109 -8.08 7.18 -9.46
N PHE A 110 -8.54 5.92 -9.45
CA PHE A 110 -8.02 4.88 -8.56
C PHE A 110 -6.50 4.73 -8.66
N LEU A 111 -5.96 4.61 -9.88
CA LEU A 111 -4.52 4.46 -10.09
C LEU A 111 -3.76 5.73 -9.71
N ASN A 112 -4.28 6.91 -10.06
CA ASN A 112 -3.66 8.20 -9.71
C ASN A 112 -3.57 8.39 -8.19
N ILE A 113 -4.59 7.99 -7.43
CA ILE A 113 -4.58 8.06 -5.95
C ILE A 113 -3.57 7.07 -5.38
N LEU A 114 -3.49 5.85 -5.93
CA LEU A 114 -2.47 4.87 -5.51
C LEU A 114 -1.05 5.35 -5.80
N ASP A 115 -0.80 5.96 -6.95
CA ASP A 115 0.50 6.56 -7.29
C ASP A 115 0.85 7.67 -6.30
N ARG A 116 -0.08 8.57 -6.01
CA ARG A 116 0.13 9.61 -4.98
C ARG A 116 0.44 9.01 -3.61
N GLN A 117 -0.28 7.96 -3.20
CA GLN A 117 0.00 7.22 -1.97
C GLN A 117 1.42 6.63 -1.98
N PHE A 118 1.81 5.97 -3.07
CA PHE A 118 3.13 5.36 -3.23
C PHE A 118 4.26 6.40 -3.17
N GLU A 119 4.13 7.52 -3.86
CA GLU A 119 5.16 8.58 -3.86
C GLU A 119 5.36 9.17 -2.46
N ASN A 120 4.27 9.46 -1.74
CA ASN A 120 4.36 9.99 -0.38
C ASN A 120 4.99 8.98 0.59
N LEU A 121 4.57 7.71 0.52
CA LEU A 121 5.14 6.65 1.35
C LEU A 121 6.61 6.35 1.03
N SER A 122 7.03 6.54 -0.23
CA SER A 122 8.41 6.33 -0.64
C SER A 122 9.38 7.28 0.04
N SER A 123 8.93 8.47 0.47
CA SER A 123 9.73 9.37 1.30
C SER A 123 10.03 8.80 2.70
N CYS A 124 9.25 7.82 3.15
CA CYS A 124 9.32 7.23 4.49
C CYS A 124 10.01 5.85 4.52
N VAL A 125 10.44 5.33 3.38
CA VAL A 125 11.07 4.00 3.27
C VAL A 125 12.55 4.16 2.91
N SER A 126 13.42 3.53 3.71
CA SER A 126 14.86 3.48 3.39
C SER A 126 15.12 2.71 2.08
N PRO A 127 15.89 3.28 1.14
CA PRO A 127 16.16 2.66 -0.18
C PRO A 127 17.08 1.43 -0.10
N VAL A 128 17.72 1.19 1.06
CA VAL A 128 18.75 0.15 1.22
C VAL A 128 18.15 -1.25 1.40
N VAL A 129 16.91 -1.35 1.88
CA VAL A 129 16.35 -2.64 2.30
C VAL A 129 15.60 -3.35 1.20
N LYS A 130 15.84 -4.67 1.09
CA LYS A 130 15.26 -5.49 0.02
C LYS A 130 13.75 -5.68 0.21
N PRO A 131 12.99 -5.68 -0.88
CA PRO A 131 11.54 -5.82 -0.86
C PRO A 131 11.07 -7.25 -0.53
N GLU A 132 9.88 -7.37 0.05
CA GLU A 132 9.29 -8.64 0.52
C GLU A 132 9.03 -9.61 -0.65
N LYS A 133 9.91 -10.61 -0.79
CA LYS A 133 9.90 -11.57 -1.90
C LYS A 133 8.61 -12.40 -1.96
N ARG A 134 7.97 -12.67 -0.82
CA ARG A 134 6.72 -13.44 -0.75
C ARG A 134 5.56 -12.65 -1.35
N LEU A 135 5.49 -11.34 -1.08
CA LEU A 135 4.49 -10.43 -1.63
C LEU A 135 4.65 -10.32 -3.15
N LYS A 136 5.88 -10.08 -3.63
CA LYS A 136 6.19 -10.08 -5.08
C LYS A 136 5.80 -11.38 -5.77
N ARG A 137 6.08 -12.52 -5.13
CA ARG A 137 5.69 -13.83 -5.65
C ARG A 137 4.17 -13.97 -5.74
N TYR A 138 3.44 -13.47 -4.75
CA TYR A 138 1.98 -13.50 -4.74
C TYR A 138 1.39 -12.72 -5.93
N PHE A 139 1.76 -11.45 -6.12
CA PHE A 139 1.24 -10.65 -7.26
C PHE A 139 1.65 -11.21 -8.62
N ARG A 140 2.86 -11.77 -8.73
CA ARG A 140 3.28 -12.51 -9.92
C ARG A 140 2.42 -13.75 -10.18
N ASN A 141 1.96 -14.43 -9.13
CA ASN A 141 1.03 -15.54 -9.26
C ASN A 141 -0.36 -15.08 -9.66
N LEU A 142 -0.87 -13.94 -9.17
CA LEU A 142 -2.11 -13.34 -9.67
C LEU A 142 -2.05 -13.11 -11.18
N ASN A 143 -0.99 -12.44 -11.65
CA ASN A 143 -0.82 -12.20 -13.09
C ASN A 143 -0.76 -13.51 -13.90
N ARG A 144 -0.04 -14.53 -13.42
CA ARG A 144 0.15 -15.79 -14.17
C ARG A 144 -1.05 -16.74 -14.10
N LYS A 145 -1.59 -16.95 -12.92
CA LYS A 145 -2.61 -17.98 -12.64
C LYS A 145 -4.04 -17.47 -12.79
N VAL A 146 -4.25 -16.15 -12.75
CA VAL A 146 -5.55 -15.50 -12.95
C VAL A 146 -5.55 -14.84 -14.33
N LEU A 147 -4.89 -13.68 -14.46
CA LEU A 147 -4.96 -12.86 -15.68
C LEU A 147 -4.54 -13.64 -16.94
N ARG A 148 -3.33 -14.20 -16.98
CA ARG A 148 -2.84 -14.93 -18.16
C ARG A 148 -3.62 -16.22 -18.44
N LYS A 149 -3.93 -17.00 -17.41
CA LYS A 149 -4.64 -18.29 -17.57
C LYS A 149 -6.07 -18.12 -18.08
N MET A 150 -6.71 -17.01 -17.70
CA MET A 150 -8.07 -16.64 -18.11
C MET A 150 -8.06 -15.65 -19.28
N ASN A 151 -6.94 -15.55 -20.01
CA ASN A 151 -6.78 -14.68 -21.17
C ASN A 151 -7.22 -13.20 -20.96
N TYR A 152 -6.97 -12.67 -19.76
CA TYR A 152 -7.31 -11.31 -19.37
C TYR A 152 -8.80 -10.99 -19.51
N SER A 153 -9.69 -11.98 -19.37
CA SER A 153 -11.14 -11.80 -19.49
C SER A 153 -11.69 -10.85 -18.43
N ALA A 154 -12.95 -10.42 -18.61
CA ALA A 154 -13.66 -9.60 -17.61
C ALA A 154 -13.69 -10.29 -16.24
N GLU A 155 -13.97 -11.60 -16.22
CA GLU A 155 -14.02 -12.40 -15.00
C GLU A 155 -12.66 -12.45 -14.28
N ALA A 156 -11.57 -12.55 -15.04
CA ALA A 156 -10.22 -12.51 -14.49
C ALA A 156 -9.94 -11.19 -13.78
N TRP A 157 -10.38 -10.08 -14.37
CA TRP A 157 -10.22 -8.74 -13.79
C TRP A 157 -11.11 -8.50 -12.59
N GLU A 158 -12.32 -9.05 -12.55
CA GLU A 158 -13.15 -9.01 -11.35
C GLU A 158 -12.55 -9.80 -10.18
N LEU A 159 -11.90 -10.93 -10.46
CA LEU A 159 -11.10 -11.64 -9.44
C LEU A 159 -9.94 -10.77 -8.92
N ILE A 160 -9.22 -10.08 -9.82
CA ILE A 160 -8.17 -9.13 -9.41
C ILE A 160 -8.74 -7.98 -8.59
N ARG A 161 -9.87 -7.38 -9.00
CA ARG A 161 -10.55 -6.29 -8.29
C ARG A 161 -10.92 -6.70 -6.87
N LYS A 162 -11.45 -7.91 -6.69
CA LYS A 162 -11.73 -8.50 -5.35
C LYS A 162 -10.46 -8.65 -4.52
N GLU A 163 -9.40 -9.25 -5.07
CA GLU A 163 -8.15 -9.45 -4.33
C GLU A 163 -7.49 -8.10 -3.98
N THR A 164 -7.52 -7.12 -4.88
CA THR A 164 -7.06 -5.76 -4.64
C THR A 164 -7.84 -5.09 -3.52
N LYS A 165 -9.19 -5.14 -3.55
CA LYS A 165 -10.03 -4.60 -2.47
C LYS A 165 -9.63 -5.21 -1.12
N ARG A 166 -9.42 -6.53 -1.09
CA ARG A 166 -8.99 -7.23 0.14
C ARG A 166 -7.61 -6.77 0.61
N HIS A 167 -6.64 -6.55 -0.29
CA HIS A 167 -5.34 -5.99 0.09
C HIS A 167 -5.49 -4.62 0.73
N LEU A 168 -6.21 -3.71 0.06
CA LEU A 168 -6.40 -2.33 0.50
C LEU A 168 -7.07 -2.25 1.88
N GLN A 169 -8.14 -3.02 2.10
CA GLN A 169 -8.78 -3.11 3.43
C GLN A 169 -7.82 -3.62 4.52
N ARG A 170 -6.90 -4.53 4.18
CA ARG A 170 -5.90 -5.03 5.14
C ARG A 170 -4.79 -4.03 5.40
N LEU A 171 -4.52 -3.13 4.46
CA LEU A 171 -3.60 -2.00 4.64
C LEU A 171 -4.20 -0.94 5.57
N ASP A 172 -5.50 -0.65 5.47
CA ASP A 172 -6.17 0.24 6.43
C ASP A 172 -6.07 -0.27 7.87
N ILE A 173 -6.29 -1.58 8.07
CA ILE A 173 -6.11 -2.21 9.38
C ILE A 173 -4.64 -2.10 9.84
N LEU A 174 -3.68 -2.33 8.94
CA LEU A 174 -2.26 -2.24 9.26
C LEU A 174 -1.87 -0.83 9.73
N VAL A 175 -2.36 0.20 9.03
CA VAL A 175 -2.11 1.60 9.39
C VAL A 175 -2.78 1.98 10.71
N GLY A 176 -3.99 1.47 10.97
CA GLY A 176 -4.64 1.65 12.27
C GLY A 176 -3.89 1.07 13.47
N GLN A 177 -2.92 0.17 13.24
CA GLN A 177 -2.03 -0.40 14.28
C GLN A 177 -0.67 0.29 14.37
N MET A 178 -0.47 1.39 13.63
CA MET A 178 0.77 2.19 13.67
C MET A 178 0.69 3.35 14.67
N TYR A 179 -0.49 3.60 15.25
CA TYR A 179 -0.75 4.59 16.31
C TYR A 179 -1.19 3.87 17.58
#